data_AF-A0A9D1JM53-F1
#
_entry.id   AF-A0A9D1JM53-F1
#
_cell.length_a   1.000
_cell.length_b   1.000
_cell.length_c   1.000
_cell.angle_alpha   90.00
_cell.angle_beta   90.00
_cell.angle_gamma   90.00
#
_symmetry.space_group_name_H-M   'P 1'
#
loop_
_entity.id
_entity.type
_entity.pdbx_description
1 polymer ?
#
loop_
_entity_poly.entity_id
_entity_poly.type
_entity_poly.pdbx_seq_one_letter_code
_entity_poly.pdbx_strand_id
1 'polypeptide(L)'
;MAEVLITLGIIGVIAAMTLPHIVDNIQARIRSEQIRTVKYKFTKATDKMATLDLIGPYKSTEEFVNVLRKHFKISRICMANNISSCWPTETITLSDGEEYNVSNITSGNDFQMDTSNTKDYSSPNVGIITGDGTPMILSYNTKCEPLKSTTLYPWTTEDNKPVSNATTDCVAAVFEINGSKRPNKLNNDVILFNANGLGQSCGIEFDGLCFSSTFSPKPLSRSECEAVKDSLGIKKCMGINDYWAGAVQKCGGVQNMPTLADLASIGKQLYKSRPNIGADEFKVALWYDSKNASSLGFPGSADWRIFSGEEDSALGVRGRYFEWSSTNALWYSREDSLMYAICKYK
;
A
#
# COMPACT_ATOMS: atom_id res chain seq x y z
N MET A 1 -19.60 51.14 -19.08
CA MET A 1 -18.25 50.58 -19.33
C MET A 1 -17.51 50.23 -18.04
N ALA A 2 -17.49 51.07 -17.00
CA ALA A 2 -16.82 50.77 -15.72
C ALA A 2 -17.36 49.51 -15.00
N GLU A 3 -18.67 49.28 -15.02
CA GLU A 3 -19.31 48.11 -14.42
C GLU A 3 -18.80 46.77 -15.00
N VAL A 4 -18.69 46.70 -16.34
CA VAL A 4 -18.15 45.51 -17.03
C VAL A 4 -16.68 45.26 -16.64
N LEU A 5 -15.87 46.32 -16.53
CA LEU A 5 -14.47 46.22 -16.10
C LEU A 5 -14.32 45.72 -14.65
N ILE A 6 -15.18 46.20 -13.74
CA ILE A 6 -15.18 45.75 -12.33
C ILE A 6 -15.58 44.28 -12.25
N THR A 7 -16.62 43.85 -12.98
CA THR A 7 -17.05 42.44 -12.98
C THR A 7 -15.97 41.50 -13.53
N LEU A 8 -15.33 41.86 -14.65
CA LEU A 8 -14.21 41.10 -15.20
C LEU A 8 -13.00 41.08 -14.25
N GLY A 9 -12.73 42.20 -13.56
CA GLY A 9 -11.67 42.28 -12.54
C GLY A 9 -11.93 41.34 -11.36
N ILE A 10 -13.14 41.33 -10.81
CA ILE A 10 -13.53 40.44 -9.70
C ILE A 10 -13.44 38.98 -10.13
N ILE A 11 -13.99 38.62 -11.30
CA ILE A 11 -13.92 37.25 -11.83
C ILE A 11 -12.46 36.84 -12.05
N GLY A 12 -11.63 37.73 -12.58
CA GLY A 12 -10.20 37.48 -12.80
C GLY A 12 -9.44 37.17 -11.51
N VAL A 13 -9.68 37.95 -10.44
CA VAL A 13 -9.06 37.71 -9.12
C VAL A 13 -9.52 36.38 -8.52
N ILE A 14 -10.83 36.10 -8.54
CA ILE A 14 -11.37 34.84 -8.01
C ILE A 14 -10.83 33.64 -8.79
N ALA A 15 -10.79 33.71 -10.12
CA ALA A 15 -10.23 32.65 -10.96
C ALA A 15 -8.74 32.43 -10.67
N ALA A 16 -7.95 33.51 -10.54
CA ALA A 16 -6.53 33.41 -10.24
C ALA A 16 -6.25 32.74 -8.88
N MET A 17 -7.10 32.95 -7.88
CA MET A 17 -6.97 32.31 -6.56
C MET A 17 -7.46 30.86 -6.54
N THR A 18 -8.46 30.52 -7.36
CA THR A 18 -9.13 29.20 -7.29
C THR A 18 -8.55 28.17 -8.27
N LEU A 19 -8.12 28.61 -9.46
CA LEU A 19 -7.61 27.72 -10.51
C LEU A 19 -6.40 26.88 -10.06
N PRO A 20 -5.37 27.43 -9.39
CA PRO A 20 -4.23 26.61 -8.94
C PRO A 20 -4.66 25.47 -8.03
N HIS A 21 -5.55 25.74 -7.07
CA HIS A 21 -6.06 24.72 -6.15
C HIS A 21 -6.90 23.66 -6.85
N ILE A 22 -7.73 24.04 -7.84
CA ILE A 22 -8.51 23.09 -8.62
C ILE A 22 -7.59 22.19 -9.44
N VAL A 23 -6.58 22.75 -10.10
CA VAL A 23 -5.60 21.99 -10.88
C VAL A 23 -4.84 21.00 -10.00
N ASP A 24 -4.38 21.42 -8.82
CA ASP A 24 -3.70 20.54 -7.86
C ASP A 24 -4.57 19.37 -7.41
N ASN A 25 -5.85 19.64 -7.09
CA ASN A 25 -6.79 18.59 -6.68
C ASN A 25 -7.10 17.62 -7.83
N ILE A 26 -7.24 18.11 -9.06
CA ILE A 26 -7.46 17.27 -10.24
C ILE A 26 -6.24 16.36 -10.47
N GLN A 27 -5.03 16.90 -10.39
CA GLN A 27 -3.80 16.11 -10.56
C GLN A 27 -3.68 15.03 -9.47
N ALA A 28 -3.98 15.36 -8.22
CA ALA A 28 -4.00 14.39 -7.12
C ALA A 28 -4.98 13.24 -7.39
N ARG A 29 -6.18 13.56 -7.91
CA ARG A 29 -7.19 12.55 -8.26
C ARG A 29 -6.77 11.67 -9.43
N ILE A 30 -6.23 12.26 -10.50
CA ILE A 30 -5.69 11.51 -11.64
C ILE A 30 -4.65 10.51 -11.16
N ARG A 31 -3.75 10.97 -10.30
CA ARG A 31 -2.68 10.15 -9.73
C ARG A 31 -3.20 9.00 -8.88
N SER A 32 -4.13 9.26 -7.95
CA SER A 32 -4.77 8.20 -7.15
C SER A 32 -5.40 7.13 -8.06
N GLU A 33 -6.10 7.55 -9.13
CA GLU A 33 -6.70 6.62 -10.09
C GLU A 33 -5.65 5.82 -10.91
N GLN A 34 -4.51 6.42 -11.24
CA GLN A 34 -3.39 5.70 -11.88
C GLN A 34 -2.84 4.62 -10.94
N ILE A 35 -2.53 4.98 -9.69
CA ILE A 35 -2.06 4.04 -8.65
C ILE A 35 -3.05 2.88 -8.49
N ARG A 36 -4.33 3.22 -8.31
CA ARG A 36 -5.41 2.25 -8.16
C ARG A 36 -5.50 1.33 -9.37
N THR A 37 -5.38 1.87 -10.58
CA THR A 37 -5.47 1.11 -11.83
C THR A 37 -4.32 0.11 -11.98
N VAL A 38 -3.09 0.49 -11.62
CA VAL A 38 -1.94 -0.41 -11.65
C VAL A 38 -2.14 -1.56 -10.65
N LYS A 39 -2.45 -1.23 -9.39
CA LYS A 39 -2.76 -2.23 -8.34
C LYS A 39 -3.88 -3.15 -8.79
N TYR A 40 -5.02 -2.60 -9.21
CA TYR A 40 -6.18 -3.37 -9.66
C TYR A 40 -5.87 -4.34 -10.80
N LYS A 41 -5.13 -3.90 -11.83
CA LYS A 41 -4.80 -4.75 -12.98
C LYS A 41 -3.86 -5.89 -12.58
N PHE A 42 -2.88 -5.61 -11.73
CA PHE A 42 -1.98 -6.62 -11.19
C PHE A 42 -2.74 -7.63 -10.32
N THR A 43 -3.53 -7.14 -9.36
CA THR A 43 -4.37 -7.96 -8.49
C THR A 43 -5.35 -8.79 -9.30
N LYS A 44 -5.94 -8.26 -10.37
CA LYS A 44 -6.86 -9.03 -11.24
C LYS A 44 -6.15 -10.23 -11.89
N ALA A 45 -4.87 -10.09 -12.23
CA ALA A 45 -4.09 -11.19 -12.78
C ALA A 45 -3.77 -12.25 -11.71
N THR A 46 -3.35 -11.83 -10.51
CA THR A 46 -3.08 -12.75 -9.39
C THR A 46 -4.35 -13.42 -8.86
N ASP A 47 -5.48 -12.72 -8.87
CA ASP A 47 -6.79 -13.25 -8.51
C ASP A 47 -7.20 -14.36 -9.47
N LYS A 48 -7.04 -14.15 -10.79
CA LYS A 48 -7.22 -15.20 -11.79
C LYS A 48 -6.24 -16.37 -11.57
N MET A 49 -4.99 -16.11 -11.21
CA MET A 49 -4.02 -17.17 -10.89
C MET A 49 -4.44 -17.95 -9.64
N ALA A 50 -4.96 -17.29 -8.61
CA ALA A 50 -5.44 -17.94 -7.39
C ALA A 50 -6.64 -18.88 -7.68
N THR A 51 -7.56 -18.50 -8.57
CA THR A 51 -8.66 -19.40 -9.01
C THR A 51 -8.19 -20.68 -9.72
N LEU A 52 -6.92 -20.69 -10.17
CA LEU A 52 -6.28 -21.82 -10.85
C LEU A 52 -5.24 -22.52 -9.96
N ASP A 53 -5.19 -22.20 -8.66
CA ASP A 53 -4.19 -22.69 -7.71
C ASP A 53 -2.74 -22.41 -8.16
N LEU A 54 -2.53 -21.26 -8.84
CA LEU A 54 -1.24 -20.79 -9.37
C LEU A 54 -0.59 -19.70 -8.50
N ILE A 55 -0.96 -19.60 -7.21
CA ILE A 55 -0.25 -18.75 -6.24
C ILE A 55 0.21 -19.64 -5.10
N GLY A 56 1.53 -19.72 -4.90
CA GLY A 56 2.17 -20.58 -3.91
C GLY A 56 3.68 -20.59 -4.13
N PRO A 57 4.45 -21.50 -3.50
CA PRO A 57 5.90 -21.41 -3.50
C PRO A 57 6.47 -21.60 -4.90
N TYR A 58 6.95 -20.51 -5.48
CA TYR A 58 7.85 -20.50 -6.63
C TYR A 58 9.29 -20.40 -6.14
N LYS A 59 10.25 -20.97 -6.89
CA LYS A 59 11.66 -20.98 -6.47
C LYS A 59 12.33 -19.61 -6.62
N SER A 60 11.76 -18.74 -7.45
CA SER A 60 12.29 -17.40 -7.70
C SER A 60 11.21 -16.44 -8.23
N THR A 61 11.52 -15.15 -8.18
CA THR A 61 10.74 -14.11 -8.86
C THR A 61 10.60 -14.38 -10.36
N GLU A 62 11.65 -14.87 -11.02
CA GLU A 62 11.62 -15.19 -12.45
C GLU A 62 10.60 -16.28 -12.77
N GLU A 63 10.56 -17.35 -11.96
CA GLU A 63 9.61 -18.44 -12.14
C GLU A 63 8.16 -17.95 -11.98
N PHE A 64 7.91 -17.13 -10.97
CA PHE A 64 6.61 -16.46 -10.79
C PHE A 64 6.25 -15.60 -12.00
N VAL A 65 7.16 -14.74 -12.49
CA VAL A 65 6.89 -13.85 -13.64
C VAL A 65 6.61 -14.64 -14.93
N ASN A 66 7.27 -15.78 -15.11
CA ASN A 66 7.02 -16.69 -16.24
C ASN A 66 5.61 -17.29 -16.25
N VAL A 67 5.01 -17.49 -15.08
CA VAL A 67 3.59 -17.87 -14.97
C VAL A 67 2.70 -16.63 -15.11
N LEU A 68 3.03 -15.54 -14.43
CA LEU A 68 2.28 -14.28 -14.43
C LEU A 68 2.02 -13.77 -15.85
N ARG A 69 3.00 -13.84 -16.76
CA ARG A 69 2.87 -13.35 -18.14
C ARG A 69 1.75 -14.01 -18.94
N LYS A 70 1.25 -15.18 -18.51
CA LYS A 70 0.08 -15.86 -19.13
C LYS A 70 -1.25 -15.21 -18.73
N HIS A 71 -1.27 -14.47 -17.62
CA HIS A 71 -2.47 -13.87 -17.02
C HIS A 71 -2.40 -12.34 -17.00
N PHE A 72 -1.21 -11.78 -17.12
CA PHE A 72 -0.93 -10.34 -17.13
C PHE A 72 -0.19 -9.96 -18.40
N LYS A 73 -0.66 -8.92 -19.10
CA LYS A 73 0.00 -8.46 -20.32
C LYS A 73 1.32 -7.78 -19.96
N ILE A 74 2.43 -8.39 -20.36
CA ILE A 74 3.78 -7.88 -20.16
C ILE A 74 4.41 -7.67 -21.55
N SER A 75 4.87 -6.45 -21.82
CA SER A 75 5.52 -6.08 -23.09
C SER A 75 7.03 -6.32 -23.05
N ARG A 76 7.66 -6.22 -21.87
CA ARG A 76 9.10 -6.43 -21.69
C ARG A 76 9.40 -7.02 -20.31
N ILE A 77 10.41 -7.87 -20.24
CA ILE A 77 10.97 -8.43 -19.00
C ILE A 77 12.48 -8.11 -18.96
N CYS A 78 12.99 -7.71 -17.80
CA CYS A 78 14.39 -7.42 -17.54
C CYS A 78 14.84 -8.12 -16.26
N MET A 79 15.94 -8.85 -16.31
CA MET A 79 16.49 -9.55 -15.14
C MET A 79 17.29 -8.57 -14.27
N ALA A 80 17.57 -8.95 -13.01
CA ALA A 80 18.27 -8.12 -12.03
C ALA A 80 19.57 -7.48 -12.55
N ASN A 81 20.36 -8.20 -13.35
CA ASN A 81 21.63 -7.69 -13.91
C ASN A 81 21.45 -6.60 -14.99
N ASN A 82 20.24 -6.37 -15.47
CA ASN A 82 19.91 -5.35 -16.46
C ASN A 82 18.55 -4.70 -16.17
N ILE A 83 18.24 -4.53 -14.88
CA ILE A 83 16.88 -4.15 -14.45
C ILE A 83 16.49 -2.74 -14.88
N SER A 84 17.49 -1.84 -15.01
CA SER A 84 17.35 -0.48 -15.52
C SER A 84 16.76 -0.43 -16.93
N SER A 85 16.91 -1.48 -17.75
CA SER A 85 16.29 -1.55 -19.08
C SER A 85 14.75 -1.58 -19.06
N CYS A 86 14.14 -1.88 -17.91
CA CYS A 86 12.69 -1.88 -17.72
C CYS A 86 12.21 -0.68 -16.90
N TRP A 87 13.07 0.32 -16.67
CA TRP A 87 12.74 1.52 -15.91
C TRP A 87 13.05 2.79 -16.72
N PRO A 88 12.27 3.88 -16.58
CA PRO A 88 12.42 5.06 -17.42
C PRO A 88 13.59 5.97 -17.04
N THR A 89 14.13 5.84 -15.83
CA THR A 89 15.21 6.68 -15.27
C THR A 89 16.34 5.85 -14.68
N GLU A 90 17.52 6.44 -14.55
CA GLU A 90 18.67 5.80 -13.89
C GLU A 90 18.54 5.82 -12.38
N THR A 91 17.97 6.89 -11.82
CA THR A 91 17.82 7.10 -10.39
C THR A 91 16.38 7.38 -9.99
N ILE A 92 16.13 7.20 -8.69
CA ILE A 92 14.89 7.54 -7.98
C ILE A 92 15.30 8.41 -6.78
N THR A 93 14.68 9.58 -6.64
CA THR A 93 14.87 10.42 -5.45
C THR A 93 14.08 9.80 -4.29
N LEU A 94 14.77 9.43 -3.21
CA LEU A 94 14.17 8.84 -2.00
C LEU A 94 13.50 9.91 -1.11
N SER A 95 12.83 9.46 -0.04
CA SER A 95 12.08 10.33 0.88
C SER A 95 12.97 11.33 1.64
N ASP A 96 14.24 10.99 1.86
CA ASP A 96 15.27 11.85 2.48
C ASP A 96 15.95 12.81 1.48
N GLY A 97 15.63 12.69 0.19
CA GLY A 97 16.21 13.48 -0.89
C GLY A 97 17.43 12.86 -1.56
N GLU A 98 17.93 11.72 -1.08
CA GLU A 98 19.06 11.01 -1.70
C GLU A 98 18.64 10.35 -3.02
N GLU A 99 19.59 10.21 -3.94
CA GLU A 99 19.36 9.56 -5.23
C GLU A 99 19.75 8.08 -5.16
N TYR A 100 18.81 7.19 -5.51
CA TYR A 100 19.02 5.75 -5.50
C TYR A 100 19.04 5.18 -6.91
N ASN A 101 20.12 4.46 -7.25
CA ASN A 101 20.28 3.90 -8.59
C ASN A 101 19.39 2.67 -8.79
N VAL A 102 18.61 2.67 -9.86
CA VAL A 102 17.71 1.58 -10.22
C VAL A 102 18.46 0.27 -10.46
N SER A 103 19.70 0.32 -10.96
CA SER A 103 20.53 -0.89 -11.13
C SER A 103 20.83 -1.63 -9.83
N ASN A 104 20.68 -0.95 -8.68
CA ASN A 104 20.92 -1.53 -7.37
C ASN A 104 19.70 -2.30 -6.84
N ILE A 105 18.52 -2.17 -7.46
CA ILE A 105 17.27 -2.86 -7.06
C ILE A 105 17.33 -4.34 -7.50
N THR A 106 18.21 -5.11 -6.89
CA THR A 106 18.57 -6.46 -7.36
C THR A 106 17.86 -7.58 -6.60
N SER A 107 17.39 -7.34 -5.37
CA SER A 107 16.65 -8.32 -4.56
C SER A 107 15.57 -7.67 -3.69
N GLY A 108 14.80 -8.46 -2.95
CA GLY A 108 13.80 -7.92 -2.02
C GLY A 108 14.38 -7.18 -0.82
N ASN A 109 15.67 -7.32 -0.54
CA ASN A 109 16.35 -6.50 0.47
C ASN A 109 16.29 -5.01 0.12
N ASP A 110 16.34 -4.69 -1.18
CA ASP A 110 16.21 -3.31 -1.67
C ASP A 110 14.79 -2.77 -1.48
N PHE A 111 13.81 -3.63 -1.22
CA PHE A 111 12.45 -3.27 -0.82
C PHE A 111 12.25 -3.28 0.70
N GLN A 112 13.34 -3.42 1.47
CA GLN A 112 13.36 -3.60 2.93
C GLN A 112 12.48 -4.77 3.40
N MET A 113 12.39 -5.82 2.59
CA MET A 113 11.62 -7.01 2.95
C MET A 113 12.42 -7.90 3.90
N ASP A 114 11.81 -8.27 5.02
CA ASP A 114 12.43 -9.16 5.99
C ASP A 114 12.50 -10.60 5.48
N THR A 115 13.53 -11.33 5.93
CA THR A 115 13.61 -12.78 5.80
C THR A 115 13.20 -13.44 7.11
N SER A 116 12.25 -14.37 7.07
CA SER A 116 11.72 -15.09 8.23
C SER A 116 11.34 -16.54 7.87
N ASN A 117 10.66 -17.24 8.78
CA ASN A 117 10.12 -18.57 8.49
C ASN A 117 9.03 -18.59 7.42
N THR A 118 8.34 -17.46 7.19
CA THR A 118 7.24 -17.32 6.24
C THR A 118 7.55 -16.34 5.10
N LYS A 119 8.73 -15.71 5.13
CA LYS A 119 9.16 -14.70 4.16
C LYS A 119 10.58 -15.00 3.67
N ASP A 120 10.76 -15.02 2.37
CA ASP A 120 12.07 -15.06 1.73
C ASP A 120 11.99 -14.37 0.37
N TYR A 121 12.56 -13.16 0.31
CA TYR A 121 12.63 -12.33 -0.89
C TYR A 121 14.08 -12.22 -1.41
N SER A 122 14.93 -13.19 -1.06
CA SER A 122 16.35 -13.19 -1.46
C SER A 122 16.57 -13.46 -2.95
N SER A 123 15.56 -14.03 -3.64
CA SER A 123 15.67 -14.31 -5.07
C SER A 123 15.80 -13.01 -5.88
N PRO A 124 16.56 -13.00 -6.99
CA PRO A 124 16.75 -11.80 -7.79
C PRO A 124 15.44 -11.18 -8.25
N ASN A 125 15.38 -9.85 -8.23
CA ASN A 125 14.23 -9.09 -8.71
C ASN A 125 14.07 -9.21 -10.23
N VAL A 126 12.85 -8.97 -10.70
CA VAL A 126 12.53 -8.95 -12.13
C VAL A 126 11.81 -7.65 -12.44
N GLY A 127 12.40 -6.87 -13.36
CA GLY A 127 11.76 -5.71 -13.96
C GLY A 127 10.80 -6.12 -15.07
N ILE A 128 9.66 -5.47 -15.16
CA ILE A 128 8.68 -5.65 -16.23
C ILE A 128 8.21 -4.29 -16.75
N ILE A 129 7.84 -4.25 -18.02
CA ILE A 129 6.98 -3.19 -18.56
C ILE A 129 5.65 -3.88 -18.91
N THR A 130 4.56 -3.39 -18.34
CA THR A 130 3.22 -3.92 -18.63
C THR A 130 2.81 -3.64 -20.08
N GLY A 131 1.72 -4.27 -20.52
CA GLY A 131 1.15 -4.04 -21.85
C GLY A 131 0.61 -2.63 -22.06
N ASP A 132 0.40 -1.85 -20.99
CA ASP A 132 0.04 -0.42 -21.05
C ASP A 132 1.23 0.53 -20.79
N GLY A 133 2.44 -0.01 -20.72
CA GLY A 133 3.67 0.77 -20.62
C GLY A 133 4.11 1.13 -19.20
N THR A 134 3.42 0.63 -18.16
CA THR A 134 3.78 0.87 -16.75
C THR A 134 5.05 0.08 -16.39
N PRO A 135 6.12 0.75 -15.95
CA PRO A 135 7.31 0.11 -15.40
C PRO A 135 7.03 -0.44 -14.00
N MET A 136 7.43 -1.69 -13.74
CA MET A 136 7.36 -2.30 -12.40
C MET A 136 8.61 -3.15 -12.13
N ILE A 137 9.06 -3.19 -10.89
CA ILE A 137 10.07 -4.15 -10.42
C ILE A 137 9.42 -5.01 -9.34
N LEU A 138 9.55 -6.32 -9.49
CA LEU A 138 8.90 -7.33 -8.66
C LEU A 138 9.94 -8.11 -7.87
N SER A 139 9.56 -8.52 -6.66
CA SER A 139 10.25 -9.47 -5.80
C SER A 139 9.24 -10.47 -5.25
N TYR A 140 9.50 -11.76 -5.39
CA TYR A 140 8.59 -12.82 -4.97
C TYR A 140 9.01 -13.45 -3.65
N ASN A 141 8.04 -13.69 -2.76
CA ASN A 141 8.25 -14.48 -1.55
C ASN A 141 8.34 -15.97 -1.89
N THR A 142 9.53 -16.55 -1.93
CA THR A 142 9.72 -17.98 -2.24
C THR A 142 9.11 -18.91 -1.18
N LYS A 143 8.84 -18.39 0.02
CA LYS A 143 8.10 -19.08 1.11
C LYS A 143 6.61 -18.74 1.15
N CYS A 144 6.08 -18.16 0.07
CA CYS A 144 4.65 -17.87 -0.07
C CYS A 144 3.80 -19.12 0.22
N GLU A 145 2.86 -19.00 1.15
CA GLU A 145 1.87 -20.04 1.38
C GLU A 145 0.93 -20.13 0.16
N PRO A 146 0.63 -21.35 -0.32
CA PRO A 146 -0.35 -21.54 -1.39
C PRO A 146 -1.70 -20.91 -1.04
N LEU A 147 -2.25 -20.17 -2.00
CA LEU A 147 -3.63 -19.72 -1.96
C LEU A 147 -4.53 -20.83 -2.50
N LYS A 148 -5.76 -20.89 -1.99
CA LYS A 148 -6.73 -21.94 -2.34
C LYS A 148 -7.78 -21.35 -3.27
N SER A 149 -8.02 -22.02 -4.40
CA SER A 149 -9.09 -21.66 -5.35
C SER A 149 -10.50 -21.66 -4.73
N THR A 150 -10.69 -22.35 -3.61
CA THR A 150 -11.94 -22.39 -2.84
C THR A 150 -12.12 -21.23 -1.86
N THR A 151 -11.09 -20.42 -1.62
CA THR A 151 -11.15 -19.27 -0.72
C THR A 151 -11.54 -18.01 -1.50
N LEU A 152 -12.54 -17.29 -1.00
CA LEU A 152 -12.89 -15.97 -1.51
C LEU A 152 -11.94 -14.93 -0.91
N TYR A 153 -11.22 -14.19 -1.77
CA TYR A 153 -10.35 -13.10 -1.36
C TYR A 153 -11.04 -11.75 -1.63
N PRO A 154 -11.62 -11.11 -0.59
CA PRO A 154 -12.38 -9.88 -0.77
C PRO A 154 -11.49 -8.74 -1.23
N TRP A 155 -12.08 -7.87 -2.05
CA TRP A 155 -11.40 -6.69 -2.56
C TRP A 155 -11.52 -5.54 -1.59
N THR A 156 -10.39 -4.89 -1.31
CA THR A 156 -10.41 -3.52 -0.79
C THR A 156 -10.90 -2.57 -1.86
N THR A 157 -11.52 -1.48 -1.41
CA THR A 157 -12.09 -0.49 -2.32
C THR A 157 -11.68 0.93 -1.93
N GLU A 158 -11.59 1.79 -2.94
CA GLU A 158 -11.43 3.24 -2.84
C GLU A 158 -12.53 3.85 -3.72
N ASP A 159 -13.35 4.76 -3.19
CA ASP A 159 -14.53 5.30 -3.87
C ASP A 159 -15.46 4.22 -4.47
N ASN A 160 -15.68 3.13 -3.72
CA ASN A 160 -16.44 1.95 -4.16
C ASN A 160 -15.86 1.23 -5.39
N LYS A 161 -14.60 1.50 -5.76
CA LYS A 161 -13.90 0.80 -6.85
C LYS A 161 -12.88 -0.17 -6.26
N PRO A 162 -12.75 -1.40 -6.80
CA PRO A 162 -11.75 -2.34 -6.34
C PRO A 162 -10.32 -1.81 -6.53
N VAL A 163 -9.46 -2.09 -5.55
CA VAL A 163 -8.04 -1.71 -5.53
C VAL A 163 -7.15 -2.94 -5.51
N SER A 164 -7.17 -3.71 -4.43
CA SER A 164 -6.37 -4.93 -4.28
C SER A 164 -7.04 -5.96 -3.37
N ASN A 165 -6.47 -7.15 -3.28
CA ASN A 165 -6.81 -8.19 -2.32
C ASN A 165 -5.55 -8.99 -1.95
N ALA A 166 -5.73 -9.96 -1.04
CA ALA A 166 -4.66 -10.80 -0.51
C ALA A 166 -3.94 -11.67 -1.55
N THR A 167 -4.45 -11.80 -2.79
CA THR A 167 -3.78 -12.59 -3.84
C THR A 167 -2.45 -12.02 -4.30
N THR A 168 -2.19 -10.76 -3.94
CA THR A 168 -0.93 -10.06 -4.22
C THR A 168 0.09 -10.14 -3.08
N ASP A 169 -0.27 -10.71 -1.93
CA ASP A 169 0.53 -10.64 -0.69
C ASP A 169 1.91 -11.28 -0.80
N CYS A 170 2.12 -12.17 -1.77
CA CYS A 170 3.40 -12.83 -2.01
C CYS A 170 4.35 -12.07 -2.94
N VAL A 171 3.95 -10.90 -3.41
CA VAL A 171 4.75 -10.05 -4.30
C VAL A 171 4.98 -8.72 -3.62
N ALA A 172 6.24 -8.36 -3.40
CA ALA A 172 6.64 -6.99 -3.12
C ALA A 172 7.03 -6.33 -4.44
N ALA A 173 6.57 -5.10 -4.67
CA ALA A 173 6.80 -4.41 -5.92
C ALA A 173 6.99 -2.91 -5.74
N VAL A 174 7.70 -2.31 -6.70
CA VAL A 174 7.72 -0.87 -6.92
C VAL A 174 7.33 -0.59 -8.36
N PHE A 175 6.54 0.46 -8.58
CA PHE A 175 6.11 0.84 -9.92
C PHE A 175 6.10 2.34 -10.10
N GLU A 176 6.16 2.76 -11.37
CA GLU A 176 6.31 4.14 -11.77
C GLU A 176 5.02 4.61 -12.48
N ILE A 177 4.55 5.84 -12.20
CA ILE A 177 3.28 6.38 -12.73
C ILE A 177 3.39 7.74 -13.45
N ASN A 178 4.56 8.39 -13.40
CA ASN A 178 4.86 9.70 -13.98
C ASN A 178 5.43 9.60 -15.41
N GLY A 179 5.78 8.39 -15.88
CA GLY A 179 6.31 8.11 -17.20
C GLY A 179 7.73 8.68 -17.37
N SER A 180 7.92 9.51 -18.41
CA SER A 180 9.24 10.10 -18.73
C SER A 180 9.50 11.45 -18.04
N LYS A 181 8.54 11.95 -17.25
CA LYS A 181 8.70 13.22 -16.54
C LYS A 181 9.66 13.03 -15.37
N ARG A 182 10.46 14.06 -15.07
CA ARG A 182 11.49 14.04 -14.02
C ARG A 182 11.26 15.21 -13.06
N PRO A 183 11.72 15.11 -11.80
CA PRO A 183 12.32 13.93 -11.15
C PRO A 183 11.28 12.84 -10.82
N ASN A 184 11.75 11.59 -10.68
CA ASN A 184 10.93 10.49 -10.16
C ASN A 184 11.20 10.32 -8.68
N LYS A 185 10.24 10.73 -7.86
CA LYS A 185 10.35 10.71 -6.40
C LYS A 185 9.63 9.50 -5.81
N LEU A 186 10.25 8.80 -4.87
CA LEU A 186 9.56 7.84 -4.01
C LEU A 186 8.35 8.52 -3.36
N ASN A 187 7.25 7.78 -3.20
CA ASN A 187 6.00 8.30 -2.67
C ASN A 187 5.34 9.37 -3.54
N ASN A 188 5.90 9.72 -4.69
CA ASN A 188 5.29 10.66 -5.64
C ASN A 188 5.07 10.02 -7.01
N ASP A 189 6.15 9.58 -7.62
CA ASP A 189 6.15 9.03 -8.97
C ASP A 189 6.42 7.53 -8.90
N VAL A 190 7.20 7.11 -7.90
CA VAL A 190 7.50 5.72 -7.60
C VAL A 190 6.69 5.28 -6.39
N ILE A 191 5.90 4.24 -6.57
CA ILE A 191 4.89 3.77 -5.63
C ILE A 191 5.23 2.36 -5.19
N LEU A 192 5.22 2.16 -3.87
CA LEU A 192 5.39 0.85 -3.25
C LEU A 192 4.08 0.06 -3.27
N PHE A 193 4.19 -1.25 -3.46
CA PHE A 193 3.07 -2.17 -3.38
C PHE A 193 3.50 -3.45 -2.66
N ASN A 194 2.95 -3.69 -1.46
CA ASN A 194 3.36 -4.76 -0.55
C ASN A 194 4.86 -4.75 -0.21
N ALA A 195 5.54 -3.62 -0.44
CA ALA A 195 6.91 -3.37 -0.07
C ALA A 195 6.98 -2.50 1.19
N ASN A 196 8.09 -2.61 1.91
CA ASN A 196 8.36 -1.86 3.12
C ASN A 196 8.99 -0.50 2.76
N GLY A 197 10.08 -0.49 2.00
CA GLY A 197 10.75 0.74 1.60
C GLY A 197 11.46 0.61 0.25
N LEU A 198 12.41 1.51 0.01
CA LEU A 198 13.32 1.43 -1.13
C LEU A 198 14.74 1.83 -0.70
N GLY A 199 15.71 0.96 -0.95
CA GLY A 199 17.07 1.13 -0.46
C GLY A 199 17.08 1.23 1.07
N GLN A 200 17.63 2.33 1.61
CA GLN A 200 17.65 2.59 3.05
C GLN A 200 16.47 3.44 3.55
N SER A 201 15.68 4.03 2.64
CA SER A 201 14.60 4.92 3.02
C SER A 201 13.29 4.15 3.17
N CYS A 202 12.61 4.45 4.28
CA CYS A 202 11.34 3.84 4.59
C CYS A 202 10.27 4.25 3.58
N GLY A 203 9.34 3.34 3.31
CA GLY A 203 8.19 3.65 2.48
C GLY A 203 7.33 4.72 3.12
N ILE A 204 7.14 4.63 4.42
CA ILE A 204 6.42 5.61 5.23
C ILE A 204 7.20 5.78 6.52
N GLU A 205 7.49 7.01 6.92
CA GLU A 205 8.21 7.31 8.16
C GLU A 205 7.46 8.38 8.95
N PHE A 206 7.14 8.07 10.21
CA PHE A 206 6.55 9.03 11.15
C PHE A 206 7.17 8.86 12.52
N ASP A 207 7.56 9.98 13.13
CA ASP A 207 8.18 10.03 14.46
C ASP A 207 9.37 9.05 14.63
N GLY A 208 10.15 8.86 13.55
CA GLY A 208 11.31 7.97 13.51
C GLY A 208 10.98 6.48 13.42
N LEU A 209 9.70 6.12 13.27
CA LEU A 209 9.23 4.76 13.02
C LEU A 209 8.93 4.55 11.55
N CYS A 210 9.27 3.38 11.03
CA CYS A 210 8.98 3.03 9.66
C CYS A 210 7.78 2.10 9.53
N PHE A 211 6.95 2.38 8.53
CA PHE A 211 5.73 1.67 8.25
C PHE A 211 5.71 1.14 6.83
N SER A 212 5.01 0.01 6.64
CA SER A 212 4.85 -0.61 5.33
C SER A 212 3.81 0.14 4.52
N SER A 213 3.81 -0.07 3.20
CA SER A 213 2.64 0.26 2.40
C SER A 213 1.38 -0.44 2.93
N THR A 214 0.21 0.16 2.68
CA THR A 214 -1.08 -0.43 3.05
C THR A 214 -1.33 -1.72 2.29
N PHE A 215 -1.90 -2.72 2.96
CA PHE A 215 -2.28 -4.00 2.35
C PHE A 215 -3.62 -4.52 2.88
N SER A 216 -4.18 -5.47 2.12
CA SER A 216 -5.40 -6.21 2.47
C SER A 216 -5.02 -7.52 3.16
N PRO A 217 -5.40 -7.75 4.42
CA PRO A 217 -5.01 -8.98 5.12
C PRO A 217 -5.65 -10.25 4.50
N LYS A 218 -4.87 -11.32 4.35
CA LYS A 218 -5.38 -12.69 4.22
C LYS A 218 -5.93 -13.14 5.58
N PRO A 219 -7.20 -13.55 5.72
CA PRO A 219 -7.71 -14.01 7.01
C PRO A 219 -7.08 -15.35 7.41
N LEU A 220 -6.96 -15.60 8.72
CA LEU A 220 -6.65 -16.92 9.26
C LEU A 220 -7.92 -17.60 9.75
N SER A 221 -8.01 -18.90 9.49
CA SER A 221 -8.92 -19.78 10.23
C SER A 221 -8.50 -19.89 11.68
N ARG A 222 -9.42 -20.31 12.56
CA ARG A 222 -9.10 -20.57 13.96
C ARG A 222 -7.93 -21.53 14.12
N SER A 223 -7.90 -22.63 13.36
CA SER A 223 -6.80 -23.61 13.45
C SER A 223 -5.46 -23.02 13.02
N GLU A 224 -5.45 -22.18 11.99
CA GLU A 224 -4.23 -21.50 11.53
C GLU A 224 -3.77 -20.49 12.59
N CYS A 225 -4.68 -19.69 13.15
CA CYS A 225 -4.36 -18.74 14.23
C CYS A 225 -3.83 -19.45 15.47
N GLU A 226 -4.49 -20.50 15.95
CA GLU A 226 -4.07 -21.24 17.16
C GLU A 226 -2.67 -21.85 17.00
N ALA A 227 -2.28 -22.22 15.78
CA ALA A 227 -0.94 -22.74 15.49
C ALA A 227 0.18 -21.68 15.59
N VAL A 228 -0.15 -20.39 15.46
CA VAL A 228 0.83 -19.29 15.44
C VAL A 228 0.64 -18.26 16.56
N LYS A 229 -0.43 -18.35 17.36
CA LYS A 229 -0.81 -17.27 18.29
C LYS A 229 0.30 -16.92 19.29
N ASP A 230 0.96 -17.93 19.87
CA ASP A 230 1.92 -17.72 20.94
C ASP A 230 3.22 -17.09 20.39
N SER A 231 3.63 -17.47 19.19
CA SER A 231 4.82 -16.89 18.54
C SER A 231 4.58 -15.48 18.00
N LEU A 232 3.32 -15.13 17.72
CA LEU A 232 2.92 -13.82 17.23
C LEU A 232 2.40 -12.87 18.33
N GLY A 233 2.27 -13.35 19.57
CA GLY A 233 1.74 -12.56 20.69
C GLY A 233 0.23 -12.31 20.63
N ILE A 234 -0.51 -13.11 19.85
CA ILE A 234 -1.98 -13.07 19.79
C ILE A 234 -2.55 -13.74 21.04
N LYS A 235 -3.41 -13.05 21.80
CA LYS A 235 -3.97 -13.59 23.05
C LYS A 235 -5.10 -14.57 22.79
N LYS A 236 -5.96 -14.28 21.81
CA LYS A 236 -7.15 -15.08 21.48
C LYS A 236 -7.31 -15.21 19.96
N CYS A 237 -7.83 -16.34 19.51
CA CYS A 237 -8.15 -16.58 18.10
C CYS A 237 -9.65 -16.50 17.84
N MET A 238 -10.06 -15.80 16.78
CA MET A 238 -11.46 -15.72 16.35
C MET A 238 -11.89 -17.02 15.62
N GLY A 239 -13.19 -17.13 15.32
CA GLY A 239 -13.83 -18.32 14.73
C GLY A 239 -13.36 -18.70 13.32
N ILE A 240 -13.76 -17.97 12.27
CA ILE A 240 -13.57 -18.47 10.89
C ILE A 240 -12.65 -17.56 10.07
N ASN A 241 -12.95 -16.27 9.96
CA ASN A 241 -12.18 -15.37 9.08
C ASN A 241 -11.50 -14.26 9.89
N ASP A 242 -10.38 -14.58 10.55
CA ASP A 242 -9.66 -13.63 11.39
C ASP A 242 -8.68 -12.79 10.55
N TYR A 243 -9.18 -11.69 9.96
CA TYR A 243 -8.38 -10.75 9.15
C TYR A 243 -7.32 -10.04 9.99
N TRP A 244 -7.63 -9.77 11.27
CA TRP A 244 -6.66 -9.17 12.17
C TRP A 244 -5.50 -10.12 12.46
N ALA A 245 -5.77 -11.39 12.80
CA ALA A 245 -4.69 -12.38 12.99
C ALA A 245 -3.85 -12.57 11.72
N GLY A 246 -4.50 -12.50 10.55
CA GLY A 246 -3.82 -12.45 9.26
C GLY A 246 -2.88 -11.26 9.10
N ALA A 247 -3.32 -10.07 9.47
CA ALA A 247 -2.49 -8.87 9.48
C ALA A 247 -1.29 -9.03 10.42
N VAL A 248 -1.55 -9.51 11.64
CA VAL A 248 -0.51 -9.80 12.64
C VAL A 248 0.52 -10.80 12.11
N GLN A 249 0.09 -11.88 11.46
CA GLN A 249 0.97 -12.86 10.86
C GLN A 249 1.82 -12.25 9.76
N LYS A 250 1.22 -11.44 8.87
CA LYS A 250 1.97 -10.73 7.82
C LYS A 250 2.97 -9.74 8.40
N CYS A 251 2.68 -9.11 9.53
CA CYS A 251 3.62 -8.22 10.22
C CYS A 251 4.64 -8.94 11.11
N GLY A 252 4.50 -10.26 11.31
CA GLY A 252 5.42 -11.04 12.14
C GLY A 252 5.22 -10.83 13.65
N GLY A 253 4.03 -10.40 14.07
CA GLY A 253 3.65 -10.31 15.47
C GLY A 253 2.92 -9.01 15.83
N VAL A 254 2.21 -9.03 16.96
CA VAL A 254 1.39 -7.91 17.44
C VAL A 254 2.23 -6.68 17.72
N GLN A 255 3.47 -6.86 18.19
CA GLN A 255 4.43 -5.79 18.44
C GLN A 255 4.82 -5.00 17.18
N ASN A 256 4.66 -5.63 16.01
CA ASN A 256 4.94 -5.03 14.69
C ASN A 256 3.67 -4.46 14.04
N MET A 257 2.54 -4.42 14.74
CA MET A 257 1.37 -3.66 14.31
C MET A 257 1.43 -2.23 14.89
N PRO A 258 0.82 -1.23 14.22
CA PRO A 258 0.75 0.13 14.76
C PRO A 258 -0.13 0.18 16.01
N THR A 259 0.23 1.01 16.98
CA THR A 259 -0.65 1.37 18.11
C THR A 259 -1.68 2.43 17.68
N LEU A 260 -2.69 2.69 18.50
CA LEU A 260 -3.62 3.80 18.26
C LEU A 260 -2.92 5.17 18.26
N ALA A 261 -1.82 5.31 19.01
CA ALA A 261 -0.97 6.51 19.00
C ALA A 261 -0.23 6.66 17.66
N ASP A 262 0.34 5.56 17.15
CA ASP A 262 0.98 5.53 15.82
C ASP A 262 -0.02 5.93 14.73
N LEU A 263 -1.24 5.34 14.77
CA LEU A 263 -2.31 5.66 13.83
C LEU A 263 -2.82 7.11 13.95
N ALA A 264 -2.79 7.71 15.14
CA ALA A 264 -3.13 9.12 15.33
C ALA A 264 -2.04 10.05 14.74
N SER A 265 -0.76 9.70 14.89
CA SER A 265 0.35 10.44 14.28
C SER A 265 0.32 10.35 12.75
N ILE A 266 0.05 9.17 12.20
CA ILE A 266 -0.25 9.00 10.76
C ILE A 266 -1.43 9.89 10.37
N GLY A 267 -2.52 9.84 11.14
CA GLY A 267 -3.72 10.63 10.91
C GLY A 267 -3.43 12.12 10.75
N LYS A 268 -2.53 12.71 11.54
CA LYS A 268 -2.13 14.12 11.42
C LYS A 268 -1.67 14.46 10.00
N GLN A 269 -1.00 13.55 9.32
CA GLN A 269 -0.45 13.79 7.98
C GLN A 269 -1.50 13.59 6.89
N LEU A 270 -2.59 12.89 7.18
CA LEU A 270 -3.67 12.63 6.23
C LEU A 270 -4.70 13.77 6.14
N TYR A 271 -4.55 14.84 6.93
CA TYR A 271 -5.46 15.99 6.92
C TYR A 271 -4.72 17.30 6.68
N LYS A 272 -5.32 18.21 5.90
CA LYS A 272 -4.69 19.44 5.40
C LYS A 272 -4.12 20.37 6.49
N SER A 273 -4.82 20.49 7.62
CA SER A 273 -4.41 21.38 8.73
C SER A 273 -3.33 20.78 9.63
N ARG A 274 -2.91 19.54 9.37
CA ARG A 274 -2.02 18.76 10.24
C ARG A 274 -2.46 18.81 11.71
N PRO A 275 -3.74 18.45 11.99
CA PRO A 275 -4.34 18.61 13.30
C PRO A 275 -3.62 17.77 14.35
N ASN A 276 -3.67 18.21 15.61
CA ASN A 276 -3.36 17.31 16.72
C ASN A 276 -4.52 16.32 16.89
N ILE A 277 -4.21 15.02 16.90
CA ILE A 277 -5.16 13.93 17.05
C ILE A 277 -4.68 13.06 18.21
N GLY A 278 -5.53 12.85 19.21
CA GLY A 278 -5.27 11.94 20.31
C GLY A 278 -5.41 10.47 19.90
N ALA A 279 -4.66 9.58 20.56
CA ALA A 279 -4.66 8.14 20.29
C ALA A 279 -6.07 7.53 20.29
N ASP A 280 -6.92 7.94 21.25
CA ASP A 280 -8.29 7.43 21.40
C ASP A 280 -9.38 8.50 21.11
N GLU A 281 -9.03 9.54 20.34
CA GLU A 281 -9.92 10.69 20.07
C GLU A 281 -10.82 10.47 18.85
N PHE A 282 -12.10 10.84 18.99
CA PHE A 282 -12.97 11.20 17.87
C PHE A 282 -12.77 12.68 17.54
N LYS A 283 -12.16 12.96 16.37
CA LYS A 283 -11.87 14.30 15.89
C LYS A 283 -12.76 14.66 14.71
N VAL A 284 -13.30 15.87 14.72
CA VAL A 284 -14.13 16.44 13.64
C VAL A 284 -13.53 17.74 13.11
N ALA A 285 -14.20 18.37 12.14
CA ALA A 285 -13.75 19.60 11.47
C ALA A 285 -12.39 19.44 10.78
N LEU A 286 -12.18 18.27 10.18
CA LEU A 286 -11.00 17.95 9.40
C LEU A 286 -11.27 18.09 7.89
N TRP A 287 -10.20 18.02 7.11
CA TRP A 287 -10.31 17.95 5.65
C TRP A 287 -9.26 17.00 5.11
N TYR A 288 -9.70 15.83 4.63
CA TYR A 288 -8.81 14.79 4.14
C TYR A 288 -7.92 15.31 3.00
N ASP A 289 -6.63 15.04 3.08
CA ASP A 289 -5.64 15.42 2.09
C ASP A 289 -5.33 14.23 1.18
N SER A 290 -6.22 14.01 0.20
CA SER A 290 -6.10 12.95 -0.81
C SER A 290 -4.74 12.90 -1.50
N LYS A 291 -4.14 14.07 -1.76
CA LYS A 291 -2.83 14.18 -2.42
C LYS A 291 -1.76 13.63 -1.50
N ASN A 292 -1.73 14.09 -0.25
CA ASN A 292 -0.73 13.66 0.71
C ASN A 292 -0.91 12.18 1.09
N ALA A 293 -2.15 11.73 1.29
CA ALA A 293 -2.47 10.33 1.57
C ALA A 293 -1.97 9.39 0.47
N SER A 294 -2.33 9.68 -0.80
CA SER A 294 -1.87 8.91 -1.96
C SER A 294 -0.34 8.91 -2.07
N SER A 295 0.30 10.04 -1.75
CA SER A 295 1.75 10.11 -1.77
C SER A 295 2.38 9.18 -0.74
N LEU A 296 1.84 9.17 0.46
CA LEU A 296 2.29 8.31 1.56
C LEU A 296 1.83 6.85 1.41
N GLY A 297 1.31 6.43 0.25
CA GLY A 297 0.88 5.04 0.01
C GLY A 297 -0.40 4.63 0.75
N PHE A 298 -1.15 5.59 1.29
CA PHE A 298 -2.48 5.38 1.86
C PHE A 298 -3.57 5.57 0.79
N PRO A 299 -4.81 5.07 1.04
CA PRO A 299 -5.95 5.33 0.17
C PRO A 299 -6.10 6.80 -0.20
N GLY A 300 -6.26 7.08 -1.50
CA GLY A 300 -6.36 8.45 -1.99
C GLY A 300 -7.69 9.13 -1.68
N SER A 301 -8.70 8.32 -1.36
CA SER A 301 -10.02 8.77 -0.92
C SER A 301 -10.22 8.40 0.55
N ALA A 302 -10.98 9.24 1.25
CA ALA A 302 -11.35 8.96 2.63
C ALA A 302 -12.35 7.78 2.72
N ASP A 303 -12.91 7.57 3.89
CA ASP A 303 -13.87 6.49 4.20
C ASP A 303 -13.21 5.10 4.17
N TRP A 304 -12.07 5.00 4.86
CA TRP A 304 -11.33 3.74 5.04
C TRP A 304 -10.85 3.57 6.47
N ARG A 305 -10.62 2.31 6.84
CA ARG A 305 -10.31 1.88 8.21
C ARG A 305 -9.07 1.01 8.27
N ILE A 306 -8.31 1.13 9.36
CA ILE A 306 -7.05 0.40 9.56
C ILE A 306 -6.94 -0.22 10.96
N PHE A 307 -6.45 -1.45 11.02
CA PHE A 307 -6.26 -2.17 12.28
C PHE A 307 -5.10 -1.57 13.09
N SER A 308 -5.22 -1.60 14.41
CA SER A 308 -4.08 -1.47 15.32
C SER A 308 -3.65 -2.83 15.86
N GLY A 309 -2.53 -2.88 16.60
CA GLY A 309 -2.08 -4.04 17.36
C GLY A 309 -2.81 -4.24 18.69
N GLU A 310 -3.74 -3.36 19.05
CA GLU A 310 -4.38 -3.40 20.37
C GLU A 310 -5.56 -4.37 20.37
N GLU A 311 -5.31 -5.59 20.87
CA GLU A 311 -6.31 -6.64 21.05
C GLU A 311 -7.13 -6.43 22.33
N ASP A 312 -8.45 -6.32 22.17
CA ASP A 312 -9.41 -6.16 23.26
C ASP A 312 -10.04 -7.52 23.65
N SER A 313 -10.50 -8.29 22.66
CA SER A 313 -11.10 -9.60 22.88
C SER A 313 -10.90 -10.56 21.70
N ALA A 314 -11.39 -11.80 21.84
CA ALA A 314 -11.39 -12.77 20.74
C ALA A 314 -12.21 -12.32 19.52
N LEU A 315 -13.14 -11.38 19.70
CA LEU A 315 -14.01 -10.87 18.64
C LEU A 315 -13.57 -9.51 18.13
N GLY A 316 -12.69 -8.83 18.86
CA GLY A 316 -12.62 -7.38 18.84
C GLY A 316 -11.23 -6.81 19.02
N VAL A 317 -10.89 -5.86 18.17
CA VAL A 317 -9.61 -5.15 18.16
C VAL A 317 -9.87 -3.66 18.03
N ARG A 318 -8.90 -2.85 18.45
CA ARG A 318 -8.93 -1.42 18.17
C ARG A 318 -8.45 -1.14 16.76
N GLY A 319 -8.88 -0.01 16.22
CA GLY A 319 -8.43 0.51 14.94
C GLY A 319 -8.84 1.96 14.79
N ARG A 320 -8.54 2.54 13.64
CA ARG A 320 -8.88 3.93 13.33
C ARG A 320 -9.63 4.05 12.02
N TYR A 321 -10.68 4.87 12.01
CA TYR A 321 -11.41 5.28 10.82
C TYR A 321 -10.90 6.64 10.32
N PHE A 322 -10.73 6.80 9.02
CA PHE A 322 -10.41 8.06 8.37
C PHE A 322 -11.54 8.45 7.41
N GLU A 323 -12.23 9.54 7.71
CA GLU A 323 -13.35 10.08 6.94
C GLU A 323 -12.97 11.45 6.37
N TRP A 324 -13.81 11.98 5.49
CA TRP A 324 -13.57 13.28 4.87
C TRP A 324 -13.38 14.42 5.87
N SER A 325 -14.20 14.44 6.92
CA SER A 325 -14.27 15.52 7.90
C SER A 325 -13.96 15.09 9.33
N SER A 326 -13.60 13.83 9.55
CA SER A 326 -13.39 13.27 10.88
C SER A 326 -12.47 12.06 10.89
N THR A 327 -11.92 11.75 12.06
CA THR A 327 -11.27 10.46 12.34
C THR A 327 -11.68 9.95 13.71
N ASN A 328 -11.80 8.64 13.87
CA ASN A 328 -12.24 8.03 15.11
C ASN A 328 -11.44 6.78 15.46
N ALA A 329 -11.04 6.64 16.72
CA ALA A 329 -10.55 5.38 17.27
C ALA A 329 -11.73 4.52 17.73
N LEU A 330 -11.92 3.38 17.09
CA LEU A 330 -13.10 2.53 17.28
C LEU A 330 -12.71 1.08 17.57
N TRP A 331 -13.70 0.35 18.06
CA TRP A 331 -13.67 -1.09 18.12
C TRP A 331 -14.11 -1.67 16.77
N TYR A 332 -13.40 -2.68 16.27
CA TYR A 332 -13.72 -3.40 15.04
C TYR A 332 -13.79 -4.89 15.28
N SER A 333 -14.69 -5.54 14.55
CA SER A 333 -14.69 -6.99 14.43
C SER A 333 -13.42 -7.45 13.74
N ARG A 334 -12.79 -8.53 14.23
CA ARG A 334 -11.62 -9.13 13.54
C ARG A 334 -12.01 -9.84 12.24
N GLU A 335 -13.31 -10.03 11.99
CA GLU A 335 -13.87 -10.54 10.72
C GLU A 335 -14.07 -9.46 9.65
N ASP A 336 -13.77 -8.21 9.95
CA ASP A 336 -13.97 -7.10 9.03
C ASP A 336 -12.97 -7.13 7.86
N SER A 337 -13.46 -7.56 6.70
CA SER A 337 -12.67 -7.72 5.48
C SER A 337 -12.34 -6.40 4.77
N LEU A 338 -12.93 -5.28 5.17
CA LEU A 338 -12.65 -3.95 4.58
C LEU A 338 -11.52 -3.22 5.31
N MET A 339 -10.98 -3.84 6.35
CA MET A 339 -9.87 -3.29 7.12
C MET A 339 -8.56 -3.39 6.34
N TYR A 340 -7.88 -2.25 6.22
CA TYR A 340 -6.48 -2.23 5.81
C TYR A 340 -5.58 -2.59 7.00
N ALA A 341 -4.34 -2.95 6.70
CA ALA A 341 -3.27 -3.07 7.67
C ALA A 341 -1.97 -2.45 7.13
N ILE A 342 -1.08 -2.12 8.07
CA ILE A 342 0.32 -1.74 7.85
C ILE A 342 1.16 -2.43 8.93
N CYS A 343 2.42 -2.69 8.61
CA CYS A 343 3.39 -3.20 9.56
C CYS A 343 4.32 -2.08 10.00
N LYS A 344 4.65 -2.04 11.27
CA LYS A 344 5.75 -1.28 11.84
C LYS A 344 7.01 -2.13 11.77
N TYR A 345 8.07 -1.60 11.18
CA TYR A 345 9.39 -2.22 11.14
C TYR A 345 10.40 -1.10 11.29
N LYS A 346 11.36 -1.23 12.22
CA LYS A 346 12.34 -0.19 12.61
C LYS A 346 11.77 0.99 13.40
#